data_AF-A0A2J8LX64-F1
#
_entry.id   AF-A0A2J8LX64-F1
#
_cell.length_a   1.000
_cell.length_b   1.000
_cell.length_c   1.000
_cell.angle_alpha   90.00
_cell.angle_beta   90.00
_cell.angle_gamma   90.00
#
_symmetry.space_group_name_H-M   'P 1'
#
loop_
_entity.id
_entity.type
_entity.pdbx_description
1 polymer ?
#
loop_
_entity_poly.entity_id
_entity_poly.type
_entity_poly.pdbx_seq_one_letter_code
_entity_poly.pdbx_strand_id
1 'polypeptide(L)'
;ALSHDLDHRGVNNSYIQRSEHPLAQLYCHSIMEHHHFDQCLMILNSPGNQILSGLSIEEYKTTLKIIKQAILATDLALYIKRRGEFFELIRKNQFNLEDPHQKELFLAMLMTACDLSAITKPWPIQQRIAELVATEFFDQGDRERKELNIEPTDLMNREKKNKIPSMQVGFIDAICLQLYEVFI
;
A
#
# COMPACT_ATOMS: atom_id res chain seq x y z
N ALA A 1 3.77 9.61 0.66
CA ALA A 1 3.60 9.32 2.09
C ALA A 1 2.29 9.88 2.64
N LEU A 2 2.15 11.17 2.95
CA LEU A 2 0.97 11.69 3.66
C LEU A 2 -0.39 11.41 3.00
N SER A 3 -0.43 11.30 1.67
CA SER A 3 -1.67 11.17 0.91
C SER A 3 -2.03 9.74 0.49
N HIS A 4 -1.22 8.72 0.83
CA HIS A 4 -1.31 7.41 0.18
C HIS A 4 -2.57 6.59 0.52
N ASP A 5 -3.20 6.85 1.68
CA ASP A 5 -4.43 6.18 2.13
C ASP A 5 -5.61 7.17 2.33
N LEU A 6 -5.64 8.29 1.59
CA LEU A 6 -6.70 9.29 1.72
C LEU A 6 -8.07 8.68 1.42
N ASP A 7 -9.02 8.83 2.36
CA ASP A 7 -10.37 8.26 2.26
C ASP A 7 -10.37 6.72 2.11
N HIS A 8 -9.42 6.04 2.80
CA HIS A 8 -9.43 4.59 2.96
C HIS A 8 -10.74 4.10 3.59
N ARG A 9 -11.30 3.03 3.03
CA ARG A 9 -12.64 2.53 3.37
C ARG A 9 -12.64 1.37 4.37
N GLY A 10 -11.48 1.03 4.92
CA GLY A 10 -11.29 -0.08 5.83
C GLY A 10 -11.59 -1.44 5.20
N VAL A 11 -11.45 -1.54 3.87
CA VAL A 11 -11.63 -2.78 3.09
C VAL A 11 -10.64 -2.82 1.94
N ASN A 12 -10.21 -4.03 1.59
CA ASN A 12 -9.23 -4.24 0.53
C ASN A 12 -9.84 -4.18 -0.89
N ASN A 13 -8.96 -4.09 -1.89
CA ASN A 13 -9.34 -4.07 -3.31
C ASN A 13 -10.21 -5.28 -3.73
N SER A 14 -9.98 -6.47 -3.16
CA SER A 14 -10.79 -7.66 -3.46
C SER A 14 -12.22 -7.54 -2.95
N TYR A 15 -12.44 -6.89 -1.81
CA TYR A 15 -13.77 -6.64 -1.28
C TYR A 15 -14.55 -5.73 -2.23
N ILE A 16 -13.94 -4.60 -2.60
CA ILE A 16 -14.54 -3.56 -3.44
C ILE A 16 -14.95 -4.12 -4.80
N GLN A 17 -14.12 -5.00 -5.37
CA GLN A 17 -14.44 -5.70 -6.61
C GLN A 17 -15.63 -6.66 -6.46
N ARG A 18 -15.74 -7.38 -5.34
CA ARG A 18 -16.83 -8.34 -5.08
C ARG A 18 -18.14 -7.67 -4.68
N SER A 19 -18.08 -6.50 -4.06
CA SER A 19 -19.25 -5.76 -3.60
C SER A 19 -19.87 -4.86 -4.68
N GLU A 20 -19.43 -4.98 -5.93
CA GLU A 20 -19.85 -4.15 -7.07
C GLU A 20 -19.79 -2.63 -6.78
N HIS A 21 -18.80 -2.22 -5.97
CA HIS A 21 -18.69 -0.82 -5.55
C HIS A 21 -18.39 0.07 -6.77
N PRO A 22 -18.92 1.30 -6.86
CA PRO A 22 -18.70 2.18 -8.01
C PRO A 22 -17.23 2.41 -8.36
N LEU A 23 -16.33 2.42 -7.38
CA LEU A 23 -14.88 2.53 -7.62
C LEU A 23 -14.31 1.35 -8.43
N ALA A 24 -14.85 0.13 -8.27
CA ALA A 24 -14.43 -1.02 -9.07
C ALA A 24 -14.89 -0.93 -10.54
N GLN A 25 -15.87 -0.07 -10.84
CA GLN A 25 -16.29 0.22 -12.22
C GLN A 25 -15.38 1.26 -12.88
N LEU A 26 -14.75 2.13 -12.09
CA LEU A 26 -13.85 3.17 -12.56
C LEU A 26 -12.41 2.64 -12.74
N TYR A 27 -11.98 1.73 -11.87
CA TYR A 27 -10.61 1.21 -11.83
C TYR A 27 -10.59 -0.31 -11.90
N CYS A 28 -9.71 -0.86 -12.75
CA CYS A 28 -9.61 -2.31 -12.97
C CYS A 28 -8.63 -3.00 -12.02
N HIS A 29 -7.63 -2.26 -11.51
CA HIS A 29 -6.59 -2.72 -10.60
C HIS A 29 -6.20 -1.56 -9.67
N SER A 30 -5.57 -1.86 -8.54
CA SER A 30 -5.12 -0.87 -7.55
C SER A 30 -6.21 0.18 -7.24
N ILE A 31 -7.43 -0.32 -6.99
CA ILE A 31 -8.67 0.48 -7.00
C ILE A 31 -8.59 1.59 -5.94
N MET A 32 -8.22 1.22 -4.71
CA MET A 32 -8.07 2.15 -3.62
C MET A 32 -6.91 3.11 -3.86
N GLU A 33 -5.78 2.64 -4.38
CA GLU A 33 -4.62 3.48 -4.63
C GLU A 33 -4.87 4.53 -5.72
N HIS A 34 -5.66 4.19 -6.74
CA HIS A 34 -6.18 5.16 -7.70
C HIS A 34 -7.09 6.20 -7.04
N HIS A 35 -8.02 5.76 -6.18
CA HIS A 35 -8.89 6.65 -5.42
C HIS A 35 -8.11 7.59 -4.49
N HIS A 36 -7.10 7.08 -3.78
CA HIS A 36 -6.21 7.86 -2.92
C HIS A 36 -5.47 8.94 -3.72
N PHE A 37 -5.01 8.62 -4.92
CA PHE A 37 -4.39 9.59 -5.82
C PHE A 37 -5.38 10.67 -6.28
N ASP A 38 -6.63 10.32 -6.59
CA ASP A 38 -7.65 11.31 -6.94
C ASP A 38 -7.98 12.24 -5.78
N GLN A 39 -8.07 11.71 -4.56
CA GLN A 39 -8.23 12.53 -3.35
C GLN A 39 -7.03 13.46 -3.16
N CYS A 40 -5.81 12.97 -3.39
CA CYS A 40 -4.60 13.79 -3.35
C CYS A 40 -4.68 14.95 -4.34
N LEU A 41 -5.06 14.69 -5.60
CA LEU A 41 -5.24 15.72 -6.63
C LEU A 41 -6.35 16.70 -6.28
N MET A 42 -7.47 16.23 -5.75
CA MET A 42 -8.58 17.08 -5.33
C MET A 42 -8.10 18.10 -4.28
N ILE A 43 -7.38 17.65 -3.25
CA ILE A 43 -6.85 18.51 -2.20
C ILE A 43 -5.82 19.49 -2.77
N LEU A 44 -4.88 19.02 -3.59
CA LEU A 44 -3.84 19.86 -4.20
C LEU A 44 -4.40 20.96 -5.11
N ASN A 45 -5.57 20.74 -5.72
CA ASN A 45 -6.23 21.73 -6.58
C ASN A 45 -7.24 22.61 -5.82
N SER A 46 -7.58 22.27 -4.58
CA SER A 46 -8.55 23.03 -3.79
C SER A 46 -8.04 24.43 -3.45
N PRO A 47 -8.89 25.48 -3.52
CA PRO A 47 -8.48 26.85 -3.18
C PRO A 47 -7.81 26.92 -1.81
N GLY A 48 -6.65 27.58 -1.74
CA GLY A 48 -5.87 27.73 -0.50
C GLY A 48 -4.98 26.55 -0.12
N ASN A 49 -5.02 25.43 -0.87
CA ASN A 49 -4.24 24.21 -0.57
C ASN A 49 -3.18 23.88 -1.65
N GLN A 50 -3.00 24.76 -2.64
CA GLN A 50 -2.16 24.54 -3.81
C GLN A 50 -0.67 24.69 -3.50
N ILE A 51 -0.13 23.84 -2.63
CA ILE A 51 1.28 23.88 -2.18
C ILE A 51 2.30 23.74 -3.32
N LEU A 52 1.87 23.28 -4.49
CA LEU A 52 2.69 23.12 -5.70
C LEU A 52 2.56 24.30 -6.68
N SER A 53 1.83 25.37 -6.33
CA SER A 53 1.56 26.50 -7.24
C SER A 53 2.79 27.28 -7.68
N GLY A 54 3.91 27.16 -6.94
CA GLY A 54 5.18 27.80 -7.26
C GLY A 54 6.05 27.03 -8.27
N LEU A 55 5.67 25.80 -8.65
CA LEU A 55 6.43 25.00 -9.60
C LEU A 55 6.22 25.49 -11.04
N SER A 56 7.23 25.30 -11.90
CA SER A 56 7.00 25.40 -13.34
C SER A 56 6.03 24.30 -13.81
N ILE A 57 5.44 24.49 -14.99
CA ILE A 57 4.49 23.54 -15.57
C ILE A 57 5.11 22.14 -15.72
N GLU A 58 6.39 22.07 -16.12
CA GLU A 58 7.08 20.79 -16.33
C GLU A 58 7.47 20.11 -15.01
N GLU A 59 7.89 20.87 -14.00
CA GLU A 59 8.12 20.35 -12.65
C GLU A 59 6.82 19.87 -12.00
N TYR A 60 5.71 20.60 -12.18
CA TYR A 60 4.40 20.21 -11.66
C TYR A 60 3.94 18.88 -12.24
N LYS A 61 4.01 18.72 -13.57
CA LYS A 61 3.67 17.45 -14.24
C LYS A 61 4.57 16.30 -13.76
N THR A 62 5.87 16.54 -13.66
CA THR A 62 6.84 15.54 -13.19
C THR A 62 6.54 15.14 -11.74
N THR A 63 6.27 16.11 -10.87
CA THR A 63 5.95 15.90 -9.46
C THR A 63 4.67 15.08 -9.31
N LEU A 64 3.60 15.44 -10.03
CA LEU A 64 2.36 14.67 -10.01
C LEU A 64 2.53 13.23 -10.51
N LYS A 65 3.36 13.03 -11.55
CA LYS A 65 3.69 11.68 -12.02
C LYS A 65 4.36 10.85 -10.94
N ILE A 66 5.36 11.41 -10.24
CA ILE A 66 6.05 10.75 -9.14
C ILE A 66 5.09 10.45 -7.98
N ILE A 67 4.22 11.41 -7.61
CA ILE A 67 3.20 11.21 -6.57
C ILE A 67 2.28 10.04 -6.94
N LYS A 68 1.78 10.00 -8.18
CA LYS A 68 0.92 8.90 -8.65
C LYS A 68 1.63 7.56 -8.54
N GLN A 69 2.86 7.47 -9.05
CA GLN A 69 3.65 6.23 -9.02
C GLN A 69 3.93 5.78 -7.59
N ALA A 70 4.22 6.73 -6.68
CA ALA A 70 4.47 6.46 -5.27
C ALA A 70 3.23 5.98 -4.52
N ILE A 71 2.05 6.54 -4.80
CA ILE A 71 0.78 6.08 -4.20
C ILE A 71 0.40 4.71 -4.76
N LEU A 72 0.45 4.49 -6.07
CA LEU A 72 0.16 3.17 -6.64
C LEU A 72 1.10 2.08 -6.11
N ALA A 73 2.36 2.42 -5.80
CA ALA A 73 3.32 1.46 -5.25
C ALA A 73 2.99 0.92 -3.85
N THR A 74 2.02 1.51 -3.13
CA THR A 74 1.56 0.97 -1.84
C THR A 74 0.57 -0.20 -2.02
N ASP A 75 0.07 -0.44 -3.24
CA ASP A 75 -0.62 -1.69 -3.56
C ASP A 75 0.36 -2.87 -3.43
N LEU A 76 0.15 -3.72 -2.42
CA LEU A 76 1.02 -4.85 -2.14
C LEU A 76 1.08 -5.86 -3.31
N ALA A 77 0.05 -5.91 -4.17
CA ALA A 77 0.09 -6.72 -5.40
C ALA A 77 1.13 -6.19 -6.40
N LEU A 78 1.27 -4.87 -6.52
CA LEU A 78 2.31 -4.24 -7.36
C LEU A 78 3.69 -4.42 -6.75
N TYR A 79 3.83 -4.32 -5.43
CA TYR A 79 5.08 -4.67 -4.74
C TYR A 79 5.51 -6.11 -5.05
N ILE A 80 4.63 -7.09 -4.86
CA ILE A 80 4.93 -8.52 -5.12
C ILE A 80 5.35 -8.74 -6.58
N LYS A 81 4.69 -8.05 -7.52
CA LYS A 81 5.00 -8.13 -8.95
C LYS A 81 6.37 -7.56 -9.30
N ARG A 82 6.81 -6.49 -8.63
CA ARG A 82 8.02 -5.73 -9.01
C ARG A 82 9.26 -6.06 -8.18
N ARG A 83 9.09 -6.54 -6.94
CA ARG A 83 10.21 -6.74 -6.00
C ARG A 83 11.32 -7.66 -6.50
N GLY A 84 10.97 -8.68 -7.30
CA GLY A 84 11.95 -9.63 -7.83
C GLY A 84 12.99 -8.97 -8.72
N GLU A 85 12.58 -8.00 -9.55
CA GLU A 85 13.50 -7.23 -10.38
C GLU A 85 14.47 -6.42 -9.52
N PHE A 86 13.96 -5.76 -8.48
CA PHE A 86 14.77 -4.95 -7.57
C PHE A 86 15.80 -5.80 -6.82
N PHE A 87 15.37 -6.93 -6.26
CA PHE A 87 16.25 -7.84 -5.54
C PHE A 87 17.35 -8.42 -6.44
N GLU A 88 17.02 -8.73 -7.70
CA GLU A 88 18.01 -9.20 -8.68
C GLU A 88 19.05 -8.13 -9.04
N LEU A 89 18.64 -6.87 -9.20
CA LEU A 89 19.55 -5.76 -9.48
C LEU A 89 20.55 -5.56 -8.33
N ILE A 90 20.06 -5.59 -7.09
CA ILE A 90 20.91 -5.48 -5.88
C ILE A 90 21.86 -6.68 -5.79
N ARG A 91 21.33 -7.91 -5.91
CA ARG A 91 22.12 -9.15 -5.83
C ARG A 91 23.25 -9.21 -6.86
N LYS A 92 23.05 -8.64 -8.05
CA LYS A 92 24.05 -8.60 -9.13
C LYS A 92 24.98 -7.39 -9.07
N ASN A 93 24.85 -6.51 -8.08
CA ASN A 93 25.54 -5.21 -8.02
C ASN A 93 25.32 -4.38 -9.31
N GLN A 94 24.13 -4.45 -9.88
CA GLN A 94 23.72 -3.76 -11.12
C GLN A 94 22.76 -2.60 -10.86
N PHE A 95 22.41 -2.37 -9.59
CA PHE A 95 21.51 -1.29 -9.22
C PHE A 95 22.18 0.08 -9.43
N ASN A 96 21.52 0.97 -10.16
CA ASN A 96 21.97 2.31 -10.47
C ASN A 96 20.82 3.33 -10.38
N LEU A 97 20.90 4.26 -9.43
CA LEU A 97 19.91 5.33 -9.23
C LEU A 97 19.88 6.40 -10.33
N GLU A 98 20.91 6.46 -11.18
CA GLU A 98 20.93 7.36 -12.34
C GLU A 98 20.04 6.84 -13.48
N ASP A 99 19.76 5.53 -13.51
CA ASP A 99 18.79 4.96 -14.44
C ASP A 99 17.37 5.36 -14.02
N PRO A 100 16.58 6.04 -14.89
CA PRO A 100 15.25 6.53 -14.51
C PRO A 100 14.26 5.42 -14.13
N HIS A 101 14.36 4.24 -14.74
CA HIS A 101 13.48 3.11 -14.45
C HIS A 101 13.85 2.48 -13.10
N GLN A 102 15.14 2.29 -12.84
CA GLN A 102 15.60 1.78 -11.54
C GLN A 102 15.33 2.76 -10.40
N LYS A 103 15.41 4.07 -10.66
CA LYS A 103 15.01 5.12 -9.71
C LYS A 103 13.52 5.03 -9.38
N GLU A 104 12.65 4.85 -10.37
CA GLU A 104 11.22 4.65 -10.13
C GLU A 104 10.96 3.39 -9.29
N LEU A 105 11.62 2.27 -9.66
CA LEU A 105 11.51 1.00 -8.93
C LEU A 105 11.96 1.15 -7.47
N PHE A 106 13.07 1.86 -7.23
CA PHE A 106 13.56 2.16 -5.89
C PHE A 106 12.56 2.98 -5.08
N LEU A 107 11.99 4.04 -5.66
CA LEU A 107 10.98 4.86 -4.98
C LEU A 107 9.73 4.04 -4.64
N ALA A 108 9.33 3.11 -5.52
CA ALA A 108 8.23 2.20 -5.25
C ALA A 108 8.53 1.28 -4.05
N MET A 109 9.71 0.64 -4.02
CA MET A 109 10.13 -0.20 -2.89
C MET A 109 10.24 0.60 -1.59
N LEU A 110 10.74 1.84 -1.66
CA LEU A 110 10.86 2.73 -0.51
C LEU A 110 9.49 3.11 0.05
N MET A 111 8.49 3.37 -0.80
CA MET A 111 7.12 3.60 -0.37
C MET A 111 6.56 2.40 0.39
N THR A 112 6.72 1.18 -0.12
CA THR A 112 6.30 -0.04 0.60
C THR A 112 7.04 -0.20 1.93
N ALA A 113 8.35 0.08 1.98
CA ALA A 113 9.13 -0.01 3.21
C ALA A 113 8.66 0.99 4.28
N CYS A 114 8.29 2.21 3.87
CA CYS A 114 7.73 3.21 4.78
C CYS A 114 6.32 2.80 5.27
N ASP A 115 5.48 2.32 4.36
CA ASP A 115 4.10 1.90 4.64
C ASP A 115 4.08 0.74 5.66
N LEU A 116 4.90 -0.28 5.43
CA LEU A 116 5.01 -1.44 6.32
C LEU A 116 5.86 -1.20 7.57
N SER A 117 6.33 0.03 7.83
CA SER A 117 7.32 0.31 8.89
C SER A 117 6.82 0.09 10.32
N ALA A 118 5.51 -0.09 10.52
CA ALA A 118 4.97 -0.53 11.80
C ALA A 118 5.58 -1.87 12.27
N ILE A 119 5.91 -2.76 11.33
CA ILE A 119 6.47 -4.08 11.63
C ILE A 119 7.89 -4.03 12.22
N THR A 120 8.59 -2.89 12.07
CA THR A 120 9.96 -2.71 12.57
C THR A 120 10.02 -1.95 13.90
N LYS A 121 8.87 -1.53 14.43
CA LYS A 121 8.82 -0.76 15.69
C LYS A 121 9.17 -1.63 16.89
N PRO A 122 9.61 -1.01 18.01
CA PRO A 122 9.73 -1.70 19.28
C PRO A 122 8.46 -2.48 19.62
N TRP A 123 8.63 -3.67 20.21
CA TRP A 123 7.55 -4.64 20.41
C TRP A 123 6.23 -4.06 20.96
N PRO A 124 6.22 -3.20 22.01
CA PRO A 124 4.97 -2.65 22.54
C PRO A 124 4.19 -1.81 21.51
N ILE A 125 4.89 -1.13 20.60
CA ILE A 125 4.29 -0.32 19.55
C ILE A 125 3.79 -1.24 18.43
N GLN A 126 4.61 -2.18 17.99
CA GLN A 126 4.26 -3.13 16.93
C GLN A 126 3.02 -3.95 17.32
N GLN A 127 2.95 -4.45 18.56
CA GLN A 127 1.81 -5.21 19.06
C GLN A 127 0.51 -4.41 18.97
N ARG A 128 0.53 -3.15 19.45
CA ARG A 128 -0.66 -2.28 19.41
C ARG A 128 -1.12 -2.00 17.99
N ILE A 129 -0.19 -1.77 17.05
CA ILE A 129 -0.56 -1.56 15.65
C ILE A 129 -1.10 -2.84 15.01
N ALA A 130 -0.52 -4.00 15.30
CA ALA A 130 -1.01 -5.28 14.80
C ALA A 130 -2.44 -5.58 15.27
N GLU A 131 -2.81 -5.17 16.49
CA GLU A 131 -4.18 -5.28 16.99
C GLU A 131 -5.16 -4.38 16.20
N LEU A 132 -4.74 -3.18 15.79
CA LEU A 132 -5.53 -2.28 14.95
C LEU A 132 -5.72 -2.85 13.54
N VAL A 133 -4.64 -3.34 12.92
CA VAL A 133 -4.68 -4.00 11.60
C VAL A 133 -5.61 -5.21 11.63
N ALA A 134 -5.50 -6.06 12.66
CA ALA A 134 -6.39 -7.21 12.82
C ALA A 134 -7.85 -6.78 13.02
N THR A 135 -8.10 -5.68 13.74
CA THR A 135 -9.46 -5.16 13.92
C THR A 135 -10.08 -4.77 12.58
N GLU A 136 -9.34 -4.04 11.74
CA GLU A 136 -9.81 -3.66 10.41
C GLU A 136 -10.11 -4.87 9.52
N PHE A 137 -9.21 -5.87 9.51
CA PHE A 137 -9.43 -7.12 8.78
C PHE A 137 -10.65 -7.89 9.26
N PHE A 138 -10.88 -7.93 10.57
CA PHE A 138 -12.07 -8.56 11.14
C PHE A 138 -13.35 -7.82 10.80
N ASP A 139 -13.32 -6.50 10.83
CA ASP A 139 -14.48 -5.68 10.46
C ASP A 139 -14.80 -5.87 8.96
N GLN A 140 -13.80 -6.01 8.09
CA GLN A 140 -14.02 -6.43 6.71
C GLN A 140 -14.68 -7.82 6.65
N GLY A 141 -14.18 -8.82 7.38
CA GLY A 141 -14.77 -10.17 7.37
C GLY A 141 -16.21 -10.21 7.87
N ASP A 142 -16.53 -9.40 8.88
CA ASP A 142 -17.90 -9.25 9.37
C ASP A 142 -18.83 -8.67 8.28
N ARG A 143 -18.32 -7.72 7.47
CA ARG A 143 -19.02 -7.20 6.29
C ARG A 143 -19.12 -8.22 5.18
N GLU A 144 -18.07 -8.96 4.87
CA GLU A 144 -18.07 -10.05 3.87
C GLU A 144 -19.17 -11.07 4.16
N ARG A 145 -19.28 -11.49 5.43
CA ARG A 145 -20.32 -12.42 5.87
C ARG A 145 -21.72 -11.84 5.71
N LYS A 146 -21.92 -10.56 6.06
CA LYS A 146 -23.25 -9.92 6.07
C LYS A 146 -23.71 -9.46 4.68
N GLU A 147 -22.83 -8.84 3.91
CA GLU A 147 -23.14 -8.17 2.64
C GLU A 147 -22.99 -9.11 1.44
N LEU A 148 -22.02 -10.05 1.50
CA LEU A 148 -21.68 -10.93 0.37
C LEU A 148 -22.05 -12.39 0.61
N ASN A 149 -22.47 -12.75 1.83
CA ASN A 149 -22.79 -14.11 2.24
C ASN A 149 -21.65 -15.11 1.96
N ILE A 150 -20.40 -14.67 2.18
CA ILE A 150 -19.19 -15.48 2.03
C ILE A 150 -18.54 -15.76 3.39
N GLU A 151 -17.90 -16.91 3.53
CA GLU A 151 -17.09 -17.19 4.72
C GLU A 151 -15.74 -16.46 4.60
N PRO A 152 -15.37 -15.60 5.58
CA PRO A 152 -14.12 -14.85 5.50
C PRO A 152 -12.91 -15.78 5.61
N THR A 153 -11.81 -15.39 4.95
CA THR A 153 -10.52 -16.08 5.12
C THR A 153 -10.06 -16.02 6.57
N ASP A 154 -9.12 -16.90 6.97
CA ASP A 154 -8.55 -16.88 8.33
C ASP A 154 -8.05 -15.49 8.76
N LEU A 155 -7.51 -14.70 7.82
CA LEU A 155 -7.01 -13.34 8.07
C LEU A 155 -8.14 -12.37 8.44
N MET A 156 -9.29 -12.50 7.78
CA MET A 156 -10.46 -11.64 7.98
C MET A 156 -11.45 -12.21 9.00
N ASN A 157 -11.25 -13.43 9.51
CA ASN A 157 -12.18 -14.07 10.42
C ASN A 157 -11.78 -13.88 11.89
N ARG A 158 -12.55 -13.07 12.64
CA ARG A 158 -12.27 -12.82 14.08
C ARG A 158 -12.29 -14.06 14.96
N GLU A 159 -12.98 -15.12 14.57
CA GLU A 159 -12.99 -16.40 15.30
C GLU A 159 -11.62 -17.10 15.22
N LYS A 160 -10.79 -16.70 14.25
CA LYS A 160 -9.42 -17.20 14.03
C LYS A 160 -8.36 -16.25 14.57
N LYS A 161 -8.71 -15.34 15.50
CA LYS A 161 -7.78 -14.40 16.15
C LYS A 161 -6.53 -15.09 16.73
N ASN A 162 -6.66 -16.33 17.20
CA ASN A 162 -5.53 -17.12 17.71
C ASN A 162 -4.44 -17.38 16.66
N LYS A 163 -4.72 -17.21 15.35
CA LYS A 163 -3.74 -17.35 14.26
C LYS A 163 -2.91 -16.09 14.01
N ILE A 164 -3.24 -14.94 14.61
CA ILE A 164 -2.51 -13.68 14.38
C ILE A 164 -0.99 -13.85 14.54
N PRO A 165 -0.44 -14.47 15.61
CA PRO A 165 1.01 -14.61 15.74
C PRO A 165 1.66 -15.35 14.57
N SER A 166 1.09 -16.49 14.15
CA SER A 166 1.59 -17.24 12.99
C SER A 166 1.45 -16.48 11.67
N MET A 167 0.37 -15.72 11.49
CA MET A 167 0.18 -14.88 10.30
C MET A 167 1.19 -13.73 10.26
N GLN A 168 1.52 -13.12 11.41
CA GLN A 168 2.55 -12.09 11.51
C GLN A 168 3.94 -12.62 11.15
N VAL A 169 4.31 -13.82 11.64
CA VAL A 169 5.57 -14.47 11.24
C VAL A 169 5.60 -14.73 9.74
N GLY A 170 4.54 -15.32 9.19
CA GLY A 170 4.46 -15.56 7.74
C GLY A 170 4.51 -14.28 6.91
N PHE A 171 3.89 -13.20 7.38
CA PHE A 171 3.95 -11.89 6.73
C PHE A 171 5.36 -11.30 6.77
N ILE A 172 6.04 -11.37 7.92
CA ILE A 172 7.43 -10.92 8.07
C ILE A 172 8.34 -11.66 7.09
N ASP A 173 8.25 -13.00 7.07
CA ASP A 173 9.11 -13.85 6.23
C ASP A 173 8.83 -13.66 4.73
N ALA A 174 7.56 -13.59 4.35
CA ALA A 174 7.17 -13.57 2.94
C ALA A 174 7.22 -12.19 2.30
N ILE A 175 7.04 -11.12 3.08
CA ILE A 175 6.88 -9.74 2.58
C ILE A 175 7.97 -8.81 3.12
N CYS A 176 8.23 -8.81 4.42
CA CYS A 176 9.01 -7.74 5.04
C CYS A 176 10.52 -7.95 5.01
N LEU A 177 11.02 -9.14 5.36
CA LEU A 177 12.45 -9.36 5.60
C LEU A 177 13.30 -8.98 4.38
N GLN A 178 13.02 -9.58 3.23
CA GLN A 178 13.76 -9.30 1.99
C GLN A 178 13.69 -7.83 1.58
N LEU A 179 12.57 -7.15 1.86
CA LEU A 179 12.43 -5.72 1.58
C LEU A 179 13.36 -4.89 2.44
N TYR A 180 13.46 -5.15 3.74
CA TYR A 180 14.33 -4.36 4.62
C TYR A 180 15.80 -4.72 4.48
N GLU A 181 16.13 -5.97 4.19
CA GLU A 181 17.52 -6.42 3.97
C GLU A 181 18.20 -5.66 2.82
N VAL A 182 17.47 -5.31 1.76
CA VAL A 182 18.04 -4.58 0.61
C VAL A 182 18.20 -3.07 0.85
N PHE A 183 17.69 -2.54 1.96
CA PHE A 183 17.88 -1.13 2.36
C PHE A 183 19.01 -0.94 3.40
N ILE A 184 19.67 -2.02 3.81
CA ILE A 184 20.80 -2.01 4.75
C ILE A 184 22.12 -2.18 3.98
#